data_AF-A0A7L0FYB6-F1
#
_entry.id   AF-A0A7L0FYB6-F1
#
_cell.length_a   1.000
_cell.length_b   1.000
_cell.length_c   1.000
_cell.angle_alpha   90.00
_cell.angle_beta   90.00
_cell.angle_gamma   90.00
#
_symmetry.space_group_name_H-M   'P 1'
#
loop_
_entity.id
_entity.type
_entity.pdbx_description
1 polymer ?
#
loop_
_entity_poly.entity_id
_entity_poly.type
_entity_poly.pdbx_seq_one_letter_code
_entity_poly.pdbx_strand_id
1 'polypeptide(L)'
;PALAELVTERAAGAGGRFSLGLSGGSLVGILARDLPPAVASAAAAPDRWLVAFCDERLVPPEHPESTLGAYKVSGAGAAELCRRAPGRP
;
A
#
# COMPACT_ATOMS: atom_id res chain seq x y z
N PRO A 1 -13.75 1.77 2.75
CA PRO A 1 -13.49 0.45 3.38
C PRO A 1 -13.55 -0.72 2.39
N ALA A 2 -14.57 -0.80 1.53
CA ALA A 2 -14.78 -1.93 0.61
C ALA A 2 -13.56 -2.32 -0.25
N LEU A 3 -12.77 -1.34 -0.71
CA LEU A 3 -11.53 -1.62 -1.46
C LEU A 3 -10.45 -2.28 -0.59
N ALA A 4 -10.30 -1.83 0.66
CA ALA A 4 -9.35 -2.41 1.60
C ALA A 4 -9.76 -3.84 2.01
N GLU A 5 -11.06 -4.06 2.24
CA GLU A 5 -11.64 -5.39 2.52
C GLU A 5 -11.37 -6.34 1.37
N LEU A 6 -11.66 -5.94 0.13
CA LEU A 6 -11.36 -6.72 -1.07
C LEU A 6 -9.87 -7.10 -1.14
N VAL A 7 -8.97 -6.16 -0.86
CA VAL A 7 -7.52 -6.44 -0.85
C VAL A 7 -7.19 -7.50 0.21
N THR A 8 -7.73 -7.40 1.41
CA THR A 8 -7.48 -8.38 2.48
C THR A 8 -8.05 -9.77 2.18
N GLU A 9 -9.24 -9.86 1.58
CA GLU A 9 -9.84 -11.12 1.15
C GLU A 9 -9.00 -11.81 0.07
N ARG A 10 -8.53 -11.03 -0.92
CA ARG A 10 -7.65 -11.56 -1.97
C ARG A 10 -6.32 -12.02 -1.41
N ALA A 11 -5.75 -11.31 -0.45
CA ALA A 11 -4.51 -11.71 0.20
C ALA A 11 -4.66 -12.98 1.04
N ALA A 12 -5.78 -13.13 1.77
CA ALA A 12 -6.07 -14.34 2.53
C ALA A 12 -6.18 -15.58 1.62
N GLY A 13 -6.78 -15.42 0.44
CA GLY A 13 -6.86 -16.48 -0.57
C GLY A 13 -5.53 -16.83 -1.27
N ALA A 14 -4.49 -16.00 -1.14
CA ALA A 14 -3.23 -16.16 -1.89
C ALA A 14 -2.20 -17.12 -1.25
N GLY A 15 -2.54 -17.82 -0.15
CA GLY A 15 -1.61 -18.76 0.49
C GLY A 15 -0.39 -18.08 1.13
N GLY A 16 -0.53 -16.79 1.44
CA GLY A 16 0.39 -15.97 2.22
C GLY A 16 1.50 -15.24 1.44
N ARG A 17 1.63 -15.38 0.11
CA ARG A 17 2.42 -14.41 -0.67
C ARG A 17 1.44 -13.58 -1.48
N PHE A 18 1.53 -12.26 -1.38
CA PHE A 18 0.60 -11.37 -2.04
C PHE A 18 1.36 -10.18 -2.64
N SER A 19 0.97 -9.75 -3.83
CA SER A 19 1.55 -8.57 -4.48
C SER A 19 0.46 -7.51 -4.66
N LEU A 20 0.74 -6.28 -4.23
CA LEU A 20 -0.19 -5.17 -4.30
C LEU A 20 0.45 -3.98 -5.02
N GLY A 21 -0.19 -3.55 -6.10
CA GLY A 21 0.10 -2.29 -6.76
C GLY A 21 -0.69 -1.16 -6.13
N LEU A 22 0.01 -0.10 -5.69
CA LEU A 22 -0.59 1.14 -5.20
C LEU A 22 -0.64 2.17 -6.33
N SER A 23 -1.83 2.64 -6.64
CA SER A 23 -2.02 3.74 -7.59
C SER A 23 -1.94 5.10 -6.89
N GLY A 24 -1.59 6.14 -7.66
CA GLY A 24 -1.65 7.53 -7.24
C GLY A 24 -3.04 8.18 -7.40
N GLY A 25 -3.07 9.51 -7.42
CA GLY A 25 -4.27 10.30 -7.69
C GLY A 25 -5.36 10.16 -6.61
N SER A 26 -6.63 10.09 -7.03
CA SER A 26 -7.79 10.07 -6.13
C SER A 26 -7.85 8.86 -5.19
N LEU A 27 -7.15 7.77 -5.52
CA LEU A 27 -7.10 6.57 -4.69
C LEU A 27 -6.20 6.70 -3.47
N VAL A 28 -5.23 7.63 -3.46
CA VAL A 28 -4.27 7.80 -2.37
C VAL A 28 -4.99 7.99 -1.03
N GLY A 29 -5.95 8.92 -0.98
CA GLY A 29 -6.66 9.21 0.27
C GLY A 29 -7.53 8.06 0.77
N ILE A 30 -8.08 7.25 -0.15
CA ILE A 30 -8.89 6.07 0.21
C ILE A 30 -7.97 4.97 0.75
N LEU A 31 -6.90 4.64 0.03
CA LEU A 31 -5.99 3.55 0.37
C LEU A 31 -5.13 3.88 1.60
N ALA A 32 -4.61 5.10 1.72
CA ALA A 32 -3.82 5.52 2.88
C ALA A 32 -4.63 5.45 4.19
N ARG A 33 -5.92 5.76 4.13
CA ARG A 33 -6.83 5.75 5.28
C ARG A 33 -7.34 4.35 5.61
N ASP A 34 -7.82 3.62 4.61
CA ASP A 34 -8.62 2.42 4.86
C ASP A 34 -7.79 1.12 4.85
N LEU A 35 -6.65 1.08 4.14
CA LEU A 35 -5.84 -0.13 3.99
C LEU A 35 -5.10 -0.53 5.28
N PRO A 36 -4.43 0.38 6.01
CA PRO A 36 -3.71 0.02 7.23
C PRO A 36 -4.57 -0.65 8.32
N PRO A 37 -5.75 -0.12 8.69
CA PRO A 37 -6.59 -0.78 9.70
C PRO A 37 -7.16 -2.11 9.20
N ALA A 38 -7.51 -2.23 7.91
CA ALA A 38 -7.99 -3.49 7.34
C ALA A 38 -6.90 -4.59 7.40
N VAL A 39 -5.67 -4.26 7.01
CA VAL A 39 -4.53 -5.18 7.07
C VAL A 39 -4.20 -5.57 8.52
N ALA A 40 -4.27 -4.63 9.46
CA ALA A 40 -4.04 -4.92 10.88
C ALA A 40 -5.11 -5.84 11.50
N SER A 41 -6.36 -5.75 11.01
CA SER A 41 -7.47 -6.58 11.48
C SER A 41 -7.55 -7.96 10.79
N ALA A 42 -6.90 -8.12 9.64
CA ALA A 42 -6.95 -9.36 8.87
C ALA A 42 -5.76 -10.29 9.20
N ALA A 43 -5.96 -11.60 9.07
CA ALA A 43 -4.87 -12.59 9.09
C ALA A 43 -4.05 -12.55 7.77
N ALA A 44 -3.69 -11.36 7.34
CA ALA A 44 -3.19 -11.04 6.01
C ALA A 44 -1.67 -11.30 5.83
N ALA A 45 -0.91 -11.53 6.90
CA ALA A 45 0.56 -11.68 6.88
C ALA A 45 1.28 -10.61 6.00
N PRO A 46 1.10 -9.31 6.29
CA PRO A 46 1.61 -8.21 5.46
C PRO A 46 3.14 -8.18 5.30
N ASP A 47 3.85 -8.78 6.24
CA ASP A 47 5.30 -9.07 6.20
C ASP A 47 5.73 -9.94 5.01
N ARG A 48 4.80 -10.66 4.39
CA ARG A 48 5.03 -11.46 3.17
C ARG A 48 4.48 -10.82 1.90
N TRP A 49 4.05 -9.56 1.98
CA TRP A 49 3.53 -8.83 0.83
C TRP A 49 4.67 -8.14 0.07
N LEU A 50 4.57 -8.14 -1.26
CA LEU A 50 5.28 -7.22 -2.12
C LEU A 50 4.35 -6.05 -2.41
N VAL A 51 4.66 -4.86 -1.92
CA VAL A 51 3.88 -3.66 -2.20
C VAL A 51 4.73 -2.66 -2.98
N ALA A 52 4.23 -2.21 -4.13
CA ALA A 52 4.93 -1.31 -5.02
C ALA A 52 3.93 -0.31 -5.63
N PHE A 53 4.43 0.82 -6.13
CA PHE A 53 3.59 1.73 -6.91
C PHE A 53 3.42 1.20 -8.34
N CYS A 54 2.21 1.33 -8.90
CA CYS A 54 1.94 0.98 -10.29
C CYS A 54 2.78 1.84 -11.25
N ASP A 55 2.94 3.12 -10.89
CA ASP A 55 3.79 4.10 -11.53
C ASP A 55 4.24 5.13 -10.47
N GLU A 56 5.34 5.82 -10.74
CA GLU A 56 5.82 6.92 -9.89
C GLU A 56 6.49 7.97 -10.78
N ARG A 57 6.37 9.24 -10.39
CA ARG A 57 7.03 10.35 -11.07
C ARG A 57 8.49 10.39 -10.65
N LEU A 58 9.40 10.58 -11.62
CA LEU A 58 10.83 10.73 -11.34
C LEU A 58 11.13 12.14 -10.80
N VAL A 59 10.71 12.38 -9.56
CA VAL A 59 10.84 13.64 -8.82
C VAL A 59 11.21 13.35 -7.37
N PRO A 60 11.73 14.33 -6.61
CA PRO A 60 11.94 14.16 -5.18
C PRO A 60 10.64 13.79 -4.43
N PRO A 61 10.70 13.02 -3.33
CA PRO A 61 9.50 12.60 -2.58
C PRO A 61 8.64 13.75 -2.04
N GLU A 62 9.22 14.92 -1.83
CA GLU A 62 8.54 16.12 -1.33
C GLU A 62 7.84 16.91 -2.45
N HIS A 63 8.07 16.52 -3.71
CA HIS A 63 7.43 17.15 -4.86
C HIS A 63 5.92 16.84 -4.87
N PRO A 64 5.04 17.80 -5.19
CA PRO A 64 3.58 17.61 -5.16
C PRO A 64 3.06 16.49 -6.07
N GLU A 65 3.80 16.16 -7.12
CA GLU A 65 3.49 15.06 -8.05
C GLU A 65 4.01 13.68 -7.60
N SER A 66 4.71 13.58 -6.46
CA SER A 66 5.19 12.29 -5.95
C SER A 66 4.03 11.49 -5.36
N THR A 67 3.79 10.29 -5.89
CA THR A 67 2.80 9.36 -5.32
C THR A 67 3.24 8.94 -3.92
N LEU A 68 4.53 8.61 -3.72
CA LEU A 68 5.12 8.35 -2.40
C LEU A 68 4.90 9.52 -1.44
N GLY A 69 5.14 10.74 -1.89
CA GLY A 69 4.89 11.96 -1.13
C GLY A 69 3.43 12.06 -0.67
N ALA A 70 2.50 11.87 -1.60
CA ALA A 70 1.06 11.93 -1.32
C ALA A 70 0.63 10.88 -0.28
N TYR A 71 1.15 9.65 -0.36
CA TYR A 71 0.88 8.62 0.65
C TYR A 71 1.47 8.95 2.03
N LYS A 72 2.67 9.54 2.10
CA LYS A 72 3.28 9.95 3.37
C LYS A 72 2.45 11.02 4.08
N VAL A 73 1.90 11.98 3.34
CA VAL A 73 1.06 13.06 3.90
C VAL A 73 -0.33 12.54 4.29
N SER A 74 -0.90 11.62 3.50
CA SER A 74 -2.28 11.12 3.70
C SER A 74 -2.43 10.10 4.83
N GLY A 75 -1.31 9.61 5.38
CA GLY A 75 -1.29 8.58 6.41
C GLY A 75 -0.26 7.52 6.08
N ALA A 76 0.83 7.49 6.85
CA ALA A 76 2.02 6.69 6.58
C ALA A 76 1.78 5.18 6.45
N GLY A 77 0.64 4.64 6.86
CA GLY A 77 0.40 3.20 6.94
C GLY A 77 0.52 2.46 5.60
N ALA A 78 0.00 3.01 4.50
CA ALA A 78 0.13 2.37 3.19
C ALA A 78 1.56 2.47 2.62
N ALA A 79 2.25 3.59 2.87
CA ALA A 79 3.68 3.73 2.52
C ALA A 79 4.59 2.82 3.38
N GLU A 80 4.19 2.54 4.62
CA GLU A 80 4.88 1.60 5.52
C GLU A 80 4.82 0.16 4.99
N LEU A 81 3.70 -0.23 4.37
CA LEU A 81 3.56 -1.54 3.72
C LEU A 81 4.57 -1.71 2.58
N CYS A 82 4.84 -0.66 1.79
CA CYS A 82 5.92 -0.69 0.78
C CYS A 82 7.31 -0.89 1.40
N ARG A 83 7.57 -0.35 2.59
CA ARG A 83 8.88 -0.48 3.26
C ARG A 83 9.14 -1.87 3.84
N ARG A 84 8.07 -2.62 4.15
CA ARG A 84 8.15 -3.94 4.79
C ARG A 84 8.32 -5.10 3.81
N ALA A 85 8.21 -4.86 2.50
CA ALA A 85 8.40 -5.91 1.49
C ALA A 85 9.84 -6.48 1.57
N PRO A 86 10.02 -7.80 1.77
CA PRO A 86 11.34 -8.38 1.92
C PRO A 86 12.09 -8.37 0.59
N GLY A 87 13.24 -7.70 0.57
CA GLY A 87 14.21 -7.75 -0.53
C GLY A 87 14.14 -6.56 -1.49
N ARG A 88 14.84 -5.49 -1.13
CA ARG A 88 15.58 -4.70 -2.11
C ARG A 88 17.00 -4.51 -1.53
N PRO A 89 18.07 -4.83 -2.29
CA PRO A 89 19.41 -4.42 -1.91
C PRO A 89 19.54 -2.88 -1.85
#